data_AF-A0A6N6SVV9-F1
#
_entry.id   AF-A0A6N6SVV9-F1
#
_cell.length_a   1.000
_cell.length_b   1.000
_cell.length_c   1.000
_cell.angle_alpha   90.00
_cell.angle_beta   90.00
_cell.angle_gamma   90.00
#
_symmetry.space_group_name_H-M   'P 1'
#
loop_
_entity.id
_entity.type
_entity.pdbx_description
1 polymer ?
#
loop_
_entity_poly.entity_id
_entity_poly.type
_entity_poly.pdbx_seq_one_letter_code
_entity_poly.pdbx_strand_id
1 'polypeptide(L)'
;MTRPDLAPHVEALRRRAANPVDLNAAFAADPGRFDAFSLRLGDLLLDWSKTAVDTETMRLLAELAAAAGVEARRDAMFLGERINATEHRAVLHTALRNMSAEPVVVDGADVMGDVRAVLS
;
A
#
# COMPACT_ATOMS: atom_id res chain seq x y z
N MET A 1 -19.30 1.31 -3.82
CA MET A 1 -19.22 0.75 -5.19
C MET A 1 -18.71 -0.67 -5.08
N THR A 2 -19.44 -1.66 -5.56
CA THR A 2 -18.95 -3.04 -5.65
C THR A 2 -17.94 -3.13 -6.80
N ARG A 3 -16.83 -3.86 -6.59
CA ARG A 3 -15.78 -4.13 -7.59
C ARG A 3 -15.88 -5.59 -8.03
N PRO A 4 -16.87 -5.95 -8.89
CA PRO A 4 -17.07 -7.34 -9.31
C PRO A 4 -15.87 -7.90 -10.07
N ASP A 5 -15.09 -7.04 -10.71
CA ASP A 5 -13.82 -7.36 -11.35
C ASP A 5 -12.77 -7.96 -10.39
N LEU A 6 -12.87 -7.68 -9.09
CA LEU A 6 -11.96 -8.23 -8.08
C LEU A 6 -12.44 -9.56 -7.49
N ALA A 7 -13.67 -10.01 -7.82
CA ALA A 7 -14.24 -11.22 -7.23
C ALA A 7 -13.35 -12.47 -7.39
N PRO A 8 -12.69 -12.73 -8.54
CA PRO A 8 -11.80 -13.88 -8.68
C PRO A 8 -10.61 -13.86 -7.72
N HIS A 9 -10.00 -12.69 -7.50
CA HIS A 9 -8.85 -12.54 -6.60
C HIS A 9 -9.26 -12.68 -5.13
N VAL A 10 -10.39 -12.08 -4.75
CA VAL A 10 -10.95 -12.24 -3.39
C VAL A 10 -11.32 -13.70 -3.13
N GLU A 11 -11.89 -14.40 -4.12
CA GLU A 11 -12.24 -15.81 -3.98
C GLU A 11 -11.00 -16.71 -3.87
N ALA A 12 -9.93 -16.42 -4.61
CA ALA A 12 -8.65 -17.12 -4.45
C ALA A 12 -8.10 -16.97 -3.02
N LEU A 13 -8.15 -15.76 -2.46
CA LEU A 13 -7.74 -15.51 -1.07
C LEU A 13 -8.66 -16.21 -0.05
N ARG A 14 -9.97 -16.27 -0.29
CA ARG A 14 -10.91 -17.01 0.57
C ARG A 14 -10.61 -18.50 0.59
N ARG A 15 -10.37 -19.11 -0.57
CA ARG A 15 -9.95 -20.52 -0.66
C ARG A 15 -8.61 -20.75 0.06
N ARG A 16 -7.65 -19.84 -0.10
CA ARG A 16 -6.37 -19.92 0.64
C ARG A 16 -6.60 -19.81 2.15
N ALA A 17 -7.48 -18.93 2.61
CA ALA A 17 -7.77 -18.73 4.03
C ALA A 17 -8.51 -19.92 4.67
N ALA A 18 -9.21 -20.75 3.90
CA ALA A 18 -9.85 -21.96 4.40
C ALA A 18 -8.84 -23.04 4.88
N ASN A 19 -7.56 -22.92 4.49
CA ASN A 19 -6.47 -23.78 4.94
C ASN A 19 -5.41 -22.93 5.66
N PRO A 20 -5.67 -22.45 6.89
CA PRO A 20 -4.80 -21.50 7.57
C PRO A 20 -3.40 -22.08 7.82
N VAL A 21 -2.40 -21.20 7.78
CA VAL A 21 -1.01 -21.57 8.11
C VAL A 21 -0.92 -21.86 9.61
N ASP A 22 -0.48 -23.07 9.97
CA ASP A 22 0.00 -23.33 11.32
C ASP A 22 1.37 -22.64 11.49
N LEU A 23 1.40 -21.60 12.33
CA LEU A 23 2.59 -20.81 12.57
C LEU A 23 3.73 -21.62 13.18
N ASN A 24 3.45 -22.50 14.13
CA ASN A 24 4.50 -23.28 14.78
C ASN A 24 5.15 -24.23 13.78
N ALA A 25 4.31 -24.90 12.97
CA ALA A 25 4.80 -25.76 11.89
C ALA A 25 5.56 -24.96 10.82
N ALA A 26 5.10 -23.76 10.47
CA ALA A 26 5.76 -22.90 9.49
C ALA A 26 7.15 -22.44 9.94
N PHE A 27 7.30 -22.03 11.22
CA PHE A 27 8.60 -21.69 11.79
C PHE A 27 9.52 -22.91 11.95
N ALA A 28 8.96 -24.08 12.28
CA ALA A 28 9.73 -25.31 12.36
C ALA A 28 10.24 -25.77 10.97
N ALA A 29 9.44 -25.57 9.93
CA ALA A 29 9.78 -25.96 8.56
C ALA A 29 10.71 -24.97 7.84
N ASP A 30 10.66 -23.68 8.21
CA ASP A 30 11.45 -22.62 7.58
C ASP A 30 12.20 -21.77 8.62
N PRO A 31 13.46 -22.11 8.94
CA PRO A 31 14.31 -21.29 9.81
C PRO A 31 14.55 -19.87 9.28
N GLY A 32 14.40 -19.64 7.97
CA GLY A 32 14.56 -18.33 7.32
C GLY A 32 13.29 -17.48 7.30
N ARG A 33 12.19 -17.96 7.88
CA ARG A 33 10.88 -17.29 7.85
C ARG A 33 10.91 -15.86 8.37
N PHE A 34 11.68 -15.60 9.42
CA PHE A 34 11.81 -14.24 9.94
C PHE A 34 12.34 -13.28 8.87
N ASP A 35 13.41 -13.66 8.18
CA ASP A 35 14.02 -12.82 7.15
C ASP A 35 13.13 -12.68 5.92
N ALA A 36 12.41 -13.74 5.53
CA ALA A 36 11.51 -13.72 4.38
C ALA A 36 10.24 -12.88 4.60
N PHE A 37 9.79 -12.73 5.84
CA PHE A 37 8.57 -12.02 6.22
C PHE A 37 8.85 -10.86 7.17
N SER A 38 10.00 -10.20 6.98
CA SER A 38 10.30 -8.93 7.63
C SER A 38 10.97 -7.96 6.67
N LEU A 39 10.91 -6.67 7.01
CA LEU A 39 11.60 -5.62 6.29
C LEU A 39 12.22 -4.65 7.30
N ARG A 40 13.46 -4.26 7.03
CA ARG A 40 14.16 -3.24 7.80
C ARG A 40 14.35 -1.98 6.97
N LEU A 41 13.99 -0.84 7.55
CA LEU A 41 14.26 0.49 7.00
C LEU A 41 14.97 1.31 8.07
N GLY A 42 16.30 1.38 7.98
CA GLY A 42 17.12 1.97 9.05
C GLY A 42 16.98 1.21 10.36
N ASP A 43 16.55 1.91 11.40
CA ASP A 43 16.27 1.36 12.73
C ASP A 43 14.86 0.75 12.86
N LEU A 44 13.94 1.02 11.92
CA LEU A 44 12.61 0.44 11.91
C LEU A 44 12.64 -1.01 11.40
N LEU A 45 12.11 -1.93 12.21
CA LEU A 45 11.84 -3.31 11.82
C LEU A 45 10.32 -3.52 11.72
N LEU A 46 9.85 -3.89 10.53
CA LEU A 46 8.51 -4.40 10.30
C LEU A 46 8.59 -5.93 10.18
N ASP A 47 8.15 -6.64 11.23
CA ASP A 47 8.10 -8.10 11.27
C ASP A 47 6.65 -8.58 11.11
N TRP A 48 6.35 -9.27 10.01
CA TRP A 48 5.07 -9.97 9.81
C TRP A 48 5.22 -11.50 9.74
N SER A 49 6.37 -12.04 10.13
CA SER A 49 6.65 -13.49 10.15
C SER A 49 5.71 -14.27 11.06
N LYS A 50 5.16 -13.62 12.10
CA LYS A 50 4.21 -14.20 13.05
C LYS A 50 2.75 -14.03 12.65
N THR A 51 2.49 -13.68 11.39
CA THR A 51 1.14 -13.63 10.81
C THR A 51 0.84 -14.90 10.02
N ALA A 52 -0.44 -15.29 9.93
CA ALA A 52 -0.90 -16.52 9.27
C ALA A 52 -0.82 -16.44 7.72
N VAL A 53 0.36 -16.12 7.21
CA VAL A 53 0.68 -15.97 5.78
C VAL A 53 1.85 -16.87 5.39
N ASP A 54 1.91 -17.22 4.12
CA ASP A 54 3.05 -17.86 3.47
C ASP A 54 3.29 -17.17 2.12
N THR A 55 4.26 -17.69 1.36
CA THR A 55 4.62 -17.14 0.05
C THR A 55 3.42 -17.07 -0.90
N GLU A 56 2.56 -18.07 -0.86
CA GLU A 56 1.35 -18.12 -1.70
C GLU A 56 0.33 -17.07 -1.28
N THR A 57 0.07 -16.91 0.02
CA THR A 57 -0.80 -15.85 0.54
C THR A 57 -0.28 -14.47 0.15
N MET A 58 1.04 -14.22 0.28
CA MET A 58 1.64 -12.94 -0.10
C MET A 58 1.52 -12.67 -1.60
N ARG A 59 1.72 -13.69 -2.45
CA ARG A 59 1.52 -13.60 -3.90
C ARG A 59 0.08 -13.20 -4.24
N LEU A 60 -0.91 -13.89 -3.65
CA LEU A 60 -2.33 -13.62 -3.89
C LEU A 60 -2.75 -12.21 -3.41
N LEU A 61 -2.21 -11.74 -2.27
CA LEU A 61 -2.44 -10.38 -1.78
C LEU A 61 -1.85 -9.32 -2.73
N ALA A 62 -0.65 -9.56 -3.26
CA ALA A 62 -0.02 -8.67 -4.24
C ALA A 62 -0.83 -8.60 -5.54
N GLU A 63 -1.32 -9.74 -6.03
CA GLU A 63 -2.19 -9.81 -7.22
C GLU A 63 -3.51 -9.04 -7.01
N LEU A 64 -4.13 -9.19 -5.84
CA LEU A 64 -5.32 -8.40 -5.51
C LEU A 64 -5.01 -6.90 -5.48
N ALA A 65 -3.89 -6.48 -4.89
CA ALA A 65 -3.48 -5.08 -4.85
C ALA A 65 -3.24 -4.50 -6.26
N ALA A 66 -2.59 -5.26 -7.13
CA ALA A 66 -2.37 -4.90 -8.53
C ALA A 66 -3.70 -4.75 -9.28
N ALA A 67 -4.58 -5.76 -9.21
CA ALA A 67 -5.89 -5.71 -9.87
C ALA A 67 -6.81 -4.62 -9.29
N ALA A 68 -6.68 -4.33 -7.99
CA ALA A 68 -7.39 -3.23 -7.37
C ALA A 68 -6.93 -1.87 -7.90
N GLY A 69 -5.75 -1.78 -8.52
CA GLY A 69 -5.15 -0.54 -9.04
C GLY A 69 -4.54 0.32 -7.94
N VAL A 70 -3.97 -0.29 -6.89
CA VAL A 70 -3.40 0.44 -5.75
C VAL A 70 -2.29 1.39 -6.18
N GLU A 71 -1.39 0.94 -7.06
CA GLU A 71 -0.27 1.77 -7.53
C GLU A 71 -0.74 2.97 -8.34
N ALA A 72 -1.66 2.77 -9.30
CA ALA A 72 -2.24 3.87 -10.06
C ALA A 72 -2.97 4.89 -9.16
N ARG A 73 -3.69 4.41 -8.13
CA ARG A 73 -4.33 5.31 -7.15
C ARG A 73 -3.35 6.05 -6.26
N ARG A 74 -2.26 5.39 -5.86
CA ARG A 74 -1.14 6.03 -5.14
C ARG A 74 -0.60 7.17 -6.01
N ASP A 75 -0.26 6.90 -7.27
CA ASP A 75 0.35 7.89 -8.15
C ASP A 75 -0.59 9.07 -8.41
N ALA A 76 -1.88 8.80 -8.67
CA ALA A 76 -2.91 9.84 -8.78
C ALA A 76 -3.00 10.74 -7.54
N MET A 77 -2.88 10.18 -6.33
CA MET A 77 -2.83 10.96 -5.08
C MET A 77 -1.60 11.86 -5.04
N PHE A 78 -0.41 11.33 -5.34
CA PHE A 78 0.84 12.10 -5.29
C PHE A 78 0.93 13.17 -6.39
N LEU A 79 0.31 12.94 -7.55
CA LEU A 79 0.23 13.88 -8.66
C LEU A 79 -0.85 14.97 -8.48
N GLY A 80 -1.61 14.94 -7.38
CA GLY A 80 -2.63 15.95 -7.10
C GLY A 80 -3.92 15.78 -7.91
N GLU A 81 -4.18 14.59 -8.47
CA GLU A 81 -5.44 14.32 -9.13
C GLU A 81 -6.62 14.40 -8.15
N ARG A 82 -7.81 14.72 -8.68
CA ARG A 82 -9.05 14.88 -7.90
C ARG A 82 -9.66 13.53 -7.51
N ILE A 83 -8.94 12.77 -6.68
CA ILE A 83 -9.35 11.42 -6.26
C ILE A 83 -10.46 11.43 -5.18
N ASN A 84 -10.67 12.55 -4.49
CA ASN A 84 -11.86 12.73 -3.65
C ASN A 84 -13.06 13.04 -4.56
N ALA A 85 -13.69 11.99 -5.06
CA ALA A 85 -14.73 12.07 -6.07
C ALA A 85 -16.02 12.77 -5.59
N THR A 86 -16.34 12.70 -4.29
CA THR A 86 -17.58 13.30 -3.77
C THR A 86 -17.51 14.82 -3.66
N GLU A 87 -16.31 15.36 -3.44
CA GLU A 87 -16.09 16.80 -3.34
C GLU A 87 -15.33 17.38 -4.54
N HIS A 88 -14.92 16.53 -5.49
CA HIS A 88 -14.07 16.88 -6.63
C HIS A 88 -12.76 17.59 -6.22
N ARG A 89 -12.05 17.05 -5.23
CA ARG A 89 -10.82 17.64 -4.66
C ARG A 89 -9.60 16.73 -4.77
N ALA A 90 -8.43 17.34 -4.87
CA ALA A 90 -7.15 16.67 -4.66
C ALA A 90 -6.98 16.24 -3.19
N VAL A 91 -6.14 15.24 -2.94
CA VAL A 91 -5.82 14.76 -1.58
C VAL A 91 -4.31 14.76 -1.39
N LEU A 92 -3.78 15.82 -0.76
CA LEU A 92 -2.34 16.14 -0.78
C LEU A 92 -1.73 16.37 0.61
N HIS A 93 -2.12 15.58 1.60
CA HIS A 93 -1.44 15.58 2.91
C HIS A 93 0.04 15.21 2.80
N THR A 94 0.46 14.54 1.71
CA THR A 94 1.86 14.28 1.37
C THR A 94 2.63 15.53 0.99
N ALA A 95 2.01 16.50 0.30
CA ALA A 95 2.65 17.75 -0.09
C ALA A 95 3.04 18.62 1.12
N LEU A 96 2.23 18.59 2.19
CA LEU A 96 2.47 19.33 3.44
C LEU A 96 3.78 18.93 4.16
N ARG A 97 4.32 17.76 3.83
CA ARG A 97 5.57 17.22 4.38
C ARG A 97 6.58 16.89 3.28
N ASN A 98 6.37 17.41 2.08
CA ASN A 98 7.31 17.25 0.99
C ASN A 98 8.50 18.19 1.21
N MET A 99 9.63 17.61 1.64
CA MET A 99 10.88 18.34 1.86
C MET A 99 11.78 18.35 0.61
N SER A 100 11.34 17.72 -0.49
CA SER A 100 12.07 17.75 -1.75
C SER A 100 11.87 19.09 -2.47
N ALA A 101 12.65 19.31 -3.53
CA ALA A 101 12.46 20.44 -4.44
C ALA A 101 11.44 20.14 -5.55
N GLU A 102 10.78 18.97 -5.52
CA GLU A 102 9.85 18.58 -6.58
C GLU A 102 8.52 19.35 -6.45
N PRO A 103 8.00 19.90 -7.57
CA PRO A 103 6.73 20.61 -7.56
C PRO A 103 5.56 19.64 -7.37
N VAL A 104 4.50 20.13 -6.74
CA VAL A 104 3.22 19.41 -6.64
C VAL A 104 2.17 20.28 -7.29
N VAL A 105 1.67 19.86 -8.46
CA VAL A 105 0.78 20.69 -9.29
C VAL A 105 -0.68 20.33 -9.02
N VAL A 106 -1.49 21.35 -8.70
CA VAL A 106 -2.95 21.25 -8.63
C VAL A 106 -3.53 22.33 -9.52
N ASP A 107 -4.45 21.97 -10.42
CA ASP A 107 -5.13 22.90 -11.32
C ASP A 107 -4.17 23.82 -12.11
N GLY A 108 -2.98 23.30 -12.46
CA GLY A 108 -1.96 24.01 -13.22
C GLY A 108 -1.02 24.90 -12.40
N ALA A 109 -1.15 24.95 -11.08
CA ALA A 109 -0.29 25.70 -10.18
C ALA A 109 0.49 24.80 -9.22
N ASP A 110 1.78 25.09 -9.01
CA ASP A 110 2.58 24.43 -7.97
C ASP A 110 2.20 24.96 -6.58
N VAL A 111 1.73 24.06 -5.71
CA VAL A 111 1.27 24.42 -4.36
C VAL A 111 2.40 24.48 -3.33
N MET A 112 3.61 24.04 -3.67
CA MET A 112 4.71 23.95 -2.71
C MET A 112 5.22 25.32 -2.23
N GLY A 113 5.03 26.39 -3.03
CA GLY A 113 5.30 27.76 -2.61
C GLY A 113 4.45 28.18 -1.42
N ASP A 114 3.14 27.94 -1.52
CA ASP A 114 2.16 28.28 -0.47
C ASP A 114 2.39 27.46 0.80
N VAL A 115 2.68 26.16 0.66
CA VAL A 115 2.99 25.27 1.80
C VAL A 115 4.17 25.81 2.60
N ARG A 116 5.28 26.16 1.93
CA ARG A 116 6.49 26.67 2.60
C ARG A 116 6.27 28.03 3.25
N ALA A 117 5.47 28.91 2.62
CA ALA A 117 5.17 30.22 3.16
C ALA A 117 4.43 30.17 4.51
N VAL A 118 3.69 29.08 4.79
CA VAL A 118 2.98 28.88 6.06
C VAL A 118 3.84 28.21 7.13
N LEU A 119 4.86 27.45 6.73
CA LEU A 119 5.75 26.72 7.66
C LEU A 119 6.92 27.56 8.19
N SER A 120 7.23 28.70 7.53
CA SER A 120 8.28 29.64 7.94
C SER A 120 7.82 30.61 9.01
#